data_AF-A0A1H4GQ85-F1
#
_entry.id   AF-A0A1H4GQ85-F1
#
_cell.length_a   1.000
_cell.length_b   1.000
_cell.length_c   1.000
_cell.angle_alpha   90.00
_cell.angle_beta   90.00
_cell.angle_gamma   90.00
#
_symmetry.space_group_name_H-M   'P 1'
#
loop_
_entity.id
_entity.type
_entity.pdbx_description
1 polymer ?
#
loop_
_entity_poly.entity_id
_entity_poly.type
_entity_poly.pdbx_seq_one_letter_code
_entity_poly.pdbx_strand_id
1 'polypeptide(L)'
;MHTTLPYNHAHDRAQLLARRHERDLHWAKERRRQHERENAEARALLATHPLRLAGATLWTSAAALAAIGAGWAVALAVTAPGWQAAVDVAGATLTLVVLLASTISLARIRGRRAAARALLRSRDARLSHTQYHIHESVHSFIDARVDVANTRQPVSA
;
A
#
# COMPACT_ATOMS: atom_id res chain seq x y z
N MET A 1 40.38 6.52 -48.58
CA MET A 1 40.71 5.58 -47.49
C MET A 1 39.78 5.87 -46.32
N HIS A 2 38.76 5.04 -46.12
CA HIS A 2 37.92 5.12 -44.91
C HIS A 2 38.70 4.48 -43.77
N THR A 3 39.25 5.30 -42.88
CA THR A 3 39.80 4.83 -41.60
C THR A 3 38.63 4.32 -40.74
N THR A 4 38.37 3.01 -40.79
CA THR A 4 37.52 2.37 -39.79
C THR A 4 38.26 2.44 -38.46
N LEU A 5 37.83 3.35 -37.58
CA LEU A 5 38.28 3.37 -36.20
C LEU A 5 38.04 1.99 -35.57
N PRO A 6 39.01 1.43 -34.82
CA PRO A 6 38.84 0.13 -34.18
C PRO A 6 37.65 0.18 -33.22
N TYR A 7 36.83 -0.87 -33.26
CA TYR A 7 35.62 -0.96 -32.45
C TYR A 7 35.95 -0.86 -30.95
N ASN A 8 35.33 0.11 -30.28
CA ASN A 8 35.64 0.44 -28.89
C ASN A 8 34.70 -0.28 -27.92
N HIS A 9 35.09 -1.50 -27.52
CA HIS A 9 34.36 -2.29 -26.52
C HIS A 9 34.19 -1.56 -25.17
N ALA A 10 35.11 -0.65 -24.81
CA ALA A 10 35.01 0.11 -23.57
C ALA A 10 33.88 1.16 -23.66
N HIS A 11 33.68 1.77 -24.83
CA HIS A 11 32.58 2.69 -25.07
C HIS A 11 31.21 2.01 -24.92
N ASP A 12 31.06 0.80 -25.48
CA ASP A 12 29.79 0.07 -25.42
C ASP A 12 29.47 -0.41 -24.00
N ARG A 13 30.49 -0.84 -23.23
CA ARG A 13 30.32 -1.16 -21.80
C ARG A 13 29.91 0.06 -21.01
N ALA A 14 30.55 1.22 -21.24
CA ALA A 14 30.18 2.48 -20.59
C ALA A 14 28.73 2.89 -20.93
N GLN A 15 28.30 2.74 -22.20
CA GLN A 15 26.91 3.02 -22.59
C GLN A 15 25.91 2.08 -21.90
N LEU A 16 26.23 0.79 -21.78
CA LEU A 16 25.38 -0.18 -21.09
C LEU A 16 25.24 0.15 -19.60
N LEU A 17 26.33 0.57 -18.95
CA LEU A 17 26.31 1.03 -17.55
C LEU A 17 25.47 2.30 -17.39
N ALA A 18 25.66 3.30 -18.25
CA ALA A 18 24.86 4.53 -18.22
C ALA A 18 23.34 4.25 -18.35
N ARG A 19 22.95 3.30 -19.22
CA ARG A 19 21.53 2.89 -19.35
C ARG A 19 21.00 2.12 -18.12
N ARG A 20 21.85 1.40 -17.39
CA ARG A 20 21.47 0.75 -16.12
C ARG A 20 21.19 1.82 -15.06
N HIS A 21 22.13 2.74 -14.84
CA HIS A 21 21.98 3.81 -13.86
C HIS A 21 20.80 4.76 -14.18
N GLU A 22 20.49 4.96 -15.46
CA GLU A 22 19.29 5.71 -15.87
C GLU A 22 17.99 5.03 -15.41
N ARG A 23 17.90 3.70 -15.58
CA ARG A 23 16.75 2.91 -15.11
C ARG A 23 16.66 2.89 -13.59
N ASP A 24 17.79 2.75 -12.91
CA ASP A 24 17.84 2.74 -11.45
C ASP A 24 17.40 4.10 -10.87
N LEU A 25 17.85 5.20 -11.48
CA LEU A 25 17.41 6.55 -11.09
C LEU A 25 15.92 6.76 -11.36
N HIS A 26 15.40 6.28 -12.50
CA HIS A 26 13.98 6.35 -12.81
C HIS A 26 13.15 5.57 -11.78
N TRP A 27 13.58 4.34 -11.45
CA TRP A 27 12.94 3.53 -10.43
C TRP A 27 12.97 4.18 -9.05
N ALA A 28 14.09 4.79 -8.66
CA ALA A 28 14.23 5.49 -7.39
C ALA A 28 13.28 6.71 -7.30
N LYS A 29 13.11 7.44 -8.41
CA LYS A 29 12.14 8.54 -8.52
C LYS A 29 10.70 8.04 -8.38
N GLU A 30 10.35 6.95 -9.05
CA GLU A 30 8.99 6.39 -8.96
C GLU A 30 8.69 5.84 -7.56
N ARG A 31 9.65 5.15 -6.93
CA ARG A 31 9.58 4.73 -5.52
C ARG A 31 9.32 5.90 -4.58
N ARG A 32 9.98 7.05 -4.79
CA ARG A 32 9.73 8.26 -4.00
C ARG A 32 8.30 8.77 -4.18
N ARG A 33 7.80 8.86 -5.42
CA ARG A 33 6.42 9.28 -5.70
C ARG A 33 5.40 8.34 -5.05
N GLN A 34 5.66 7.04 -5.11
CA GLN A 34 4.83 6.04 -4.46
C GLN A 34 4.79 6.24 -2.94
N HIS A 35 5.94 6.48 -2.29
CA HIS A 35 5.97 6.79 -0.86
C HIS A 35 5.26 8.11 -0.49
N GLU A 36 5.30 9.12 -1.36
CA GLU A 36 4.55 10.36 -1.17
C GLU A 36 3.03 10.11 -1.23
N ARG A 37 2.56 9.27 -2.17
CA ARG A 37 1.16 8.83 -2.25
C ARG A 37 0.73 8.05 -1.02
N GLU A 38 1.51 7.04 -0.60
CA GLU A 38 1.24 6.25 0.60
C GLU A 38 1.15 7.11 1.87
N ASN A 39 2.02 8.12 1.99
CA ASN A 39 1.97 9.08 3.10
C ASN A 39 0.73 9.96 3.05
N ALA A 40 0.33 10.43 1.86
CA ALA A 40 -0.88 11.22 1.70
C ALA A 40 -2.14 10.41 2.05
N GLU A 41 -2.22 9.16 1.59
CA GLU A 41 -3.30 8.23 1.93
C GLU A 41 -3.35 7.93 3.44
N ALA A 42 -2.21 7.66 4.06
CA ALA A 42 -2.12 7.43 5.51
C ALA A 42 -2.61 8.65 6.32
N ARG A 43 -2.26 9.88 5.89
CA ARG A 43 -2.75 11.11 6.52
C ARG A 43 -4.24 11.31 6.31
N ALA A 44 -4.74 11.11 5.10
CA ALA A 44 -6.17 11.22 4.79
C ALA A 44 -7.00 10.23 5.63
N LEU A 45 -6.52 8.98 5.76
CA LEU A 45 -7.15 7.95 6.58
C LEU A 45 -7.18 8.33 8.06
N LEU A 46 -6.13 8.96 8.58
CA LEU A 46 -6.09 9.42 9.98
C LEU A 46 -6.91 10.69 10.23
N ALA A 47 -6.96 11.60 9.27
CA ALA A 47 -7.79 12.82 9.29
C ALA A 47 -9.29 12.49 9.27
N THR A 48 -9.68 11.36 8.68
CA THR A 48 -11.07 10.92 8.69
C THR A 48 -11.50 10.53 10.12
N HIS A 49 -12.64 11.09 10.56
CA HIS A 49 -13.20 10.81 11.88
C HIS A 49 -13.49 9.31 12.04
N PRO A 50 -13.12 8.68 13.19
CA PRO A 50 -13.29 7.24 13.39
C PRO A 50 -14.73 6.77 13.24
N LEU A 51 -15.71 7.57 13.66
CA LEU A 51 -17.13 7.25 13.49
C LEU A 51 -17.59 7.26 12.04
N ARG A 52 -17.00 8.11 11.17
CA ARG A 52 -17.34 8.08 9.73
C ARG A 52 -16.83 6.80 9.07
N LEU A 53 -15.65 6.33 9.46
CA LEU A 53 -15.08 5.07 8.98
C LEU A 53 -15.88 3.85 9.47
N ALA A 54 -16.33 3.88 10.73
CA ALA A 54 -17.13 2.82 11.32
C ALA A 54 -18.61 2.89 10.92
N GLY A 55 -19.08 4.03 10.39
CA GLY A 55 -20.50 4.32 10.20
C GLY A 55 -21.23 3.28 9.35
N ALA A 56 -20.63 2.85 8.24
CA ALA A 56 -21.22 1.82 7.39
C ALA A 56 -21.37 0.49 8.14
N THR A 57 -20.34 0.05 8.86
CA THR A 57 -20.39 -1.17 9.69
C THR A 57 -21.44 -1.07 10.79
N LEU A 58 -21.52 0.08 11.48
CA LEU A 58 -22.48 0.28 12.55
C LEU A 58 -23.92 0.26 12.01
N TRP A 59 -24.17 0.95 10.90
CA TRP A 59 -25.49 0.97 10.26
C TRP A 59 -25.92 -0.40 9.74
N THR A 60 -25.03 -1.13 9.06
CA THR A 60 -25.35 -2.45 8.52
C THR A 60 -25.58 -3.47 9.64
N SER A 61 -24.76 -3.44 10.69
CA SER A 61 -24.98 -4.28 11.88
C SER A 61 -26.28 -3.93 12.59
N ALA A 62 -26.59 -2.64 12.78
CA ALA A 62 -27.84 -2.22 13.40
C ALA A 62 -29.07 -2.67 12.60
N ALA A 63 -29.05 -2.48 11.28
CA ALA A 63 -30.12 -2.91 10.39
C ALA A 63 -30.28 -4.44 10.40
N ALA A 64 -29.18 -5.20 10.37
CA ALA A 64 -29.21 -6.65 10.44
C ALA A 64 -29.78 -7.15 11.77
N LEU A 65 -29.38 -6.55 12.90
CA LEU A 65 -29.91 -6.90 14.22
C LEU A 65 -31.40 -6.57 14.34
N ALA A 66 -31.84 -5.44 13.79
CA ALA A 66 -33.27 -5.08 13.76
C ALA A 66 -34.09 -6.10 12.94
N ALA A 67 -33.57 -6.52 11.79
CA ALA A 67 -34.22 -7.54 10.96
C ALA A 67 -34.28 -8.92 11.66
N ILE A 68 -33.19 -9.32 12.35
CA ILE A 68 -33.17 -10.55 13.14
C ILE A 68 -34.19 -10.47 14.29
N GLY A 69 -34.24 -9.35 15.02
CA GLY A 69 -35.18 -9.17 16.12
C GLY A 69 -36.64 -9.21 15.66
N ALA A 70 -36.97 -8.53 14.56
CA ALA A 70 -38.30 -8.58 13.96
C ALA A 70 -38.66 -9.98 13.46
N GLY A 71 -37.73 -10.66 12.78
CA GLY A 71 -37.92 -12.03 12.31
C GLY A 71 -38.11 -13.02 13.45
N TRP A 72 -37.36 -12.88 14.54
CA TRP A 72 -37.50 -13.69 15.74
C TRP A 72 -38.87 -13.51 16.41
N ALA A 73 -39.35 -12.26 16.55
CA ALA A 73 -40.67 -11.98 17.12
C ALA A 73 -41.80 -12.59 16.28
N VAL A 74 -41.72 -12.47 14.94
CA VAL A 74 -42.68 -13.08 14.02
C VAL A 74 -42.61 -14.62 14.10
N ALA A 75 -41.39 -15.18 14.13
CA ALA A 75 -41.20 -16.63 14.23
C ALA A 75 -41.86 -17.19 15.49
N LEU A 76 -41.60 -16.59 16.65
CA LEU A 76 -42.21 -17.01 17.92
C LEU A 76 -43.74 -16.95 17.90
N ALA A 77 -44.33 -15.96 17.22
CA ALA A 77 -45.78 -15.80 17.13
C ALA A 77 -46.47 -16.88 16.28
N VAL A 78 -45.75 -17.47 15.31
CA VAL A 78 -46.31 -18.42 14.33
C VAL A 78 -45.86 -19.86 14.58
N THR A 79 -44.75 -20.07 15.32
CA THR A 79 -44.26 -21.42 15.62
C THR A 79 -45.12 -22.17 16.62
N ALA A 80 -45.31 -23.47 16.36
CA ALA A 80 -46.04 -24.37 17.24
C ALA A 80 -45.33 -24.58 18.61
N PRO A 81 -46.09 -24.89 19.68
CA PRO A 81 -45.52 -25.25 20.98
C PRO A 81 -44.55 -26.42 20.84
N GLY A 82 -43.31 -26.25 21.29
CA GLY A 82 -42.22 -27.25 21.19
C GLY A 82 -41.06 -26.86 20.28
N TRP A 83 -41.23 -25.91 19.35
CA TRP A 83 -40.16 -25.41 18.48
C TRP A 83 -39.47 -24.14 18.96
N GLN A 84 -39.97 -23.54 20.06
CA GLN A 84 -39.50 -22.25 20.60
C GLN A 84 -37.98 -22.26 20.86
N ALA A 85 -37.46 -23.33 21.47
CA ALA A 85 -36.03 -23.46 21.72
C ALA A 85 -35.19 -23.42 20.43
N ALA A 86 -35.67 -24.00 19.33
CA ALA A 86 -34.97 -23.98 18.06
C ALA A 86 -34.98 -22.57 17.44
N VAL A 87 -36.09 -21.84 17.55
CA VAL A 87 -36.21 -20.44 17.11
C VAL A 87 -35.26 -19.53 17.90
N ASP A 88 -35.18 -19.72 19.22
CA ASP A 88 -34.27 -18.96 20.09
C ASP A 88 -32.80 -19.23 19.75
N VAL A 89 -32.42 -20.50 19.56
CA VAL A 89 -31.06 -20.88 19.16
C VAL A 89 -30.70 -20.28 17.80
N ALA A 90 -31.63 -20.32 16.83
CA ALA A 90 -31.40 -19.72 15.52
C ALA A 90 -31.21 -18.20 15.62
N GLY A 91 -32.08 -17.49 16.35
CA GLY A 91 -31.97 -16.05 16.58
C GLY A 91 -30.67 -15.65 17.29
N ALA A 92 -30.29 -16.40 18.32
CA ALA A 92 -29.04 -16.19 19.05
C ALA A 92 -27.81 -16.40 18.15
N THR A 93 -27.82 -17.45 17.34
CA THR A 93 -26.71 -17.76 16.41
C THR A 93 -26.54 -16.66 15.36
N LEU A 94 -27.63 -16.19 14.75
CA LEU A 94 -27.59 -15.11 13.78
C LEU A 94 -27.08 -13.80 14.40
N THR A 95 -27.54 -13.48 15.61
CA THR A 95 -27.08 -12.31 16.36
C THR A 95 -25.59 -12.37 16.65
N LEU A 96 -25.09 -13.53 17.10
CA LEU A 96 -23.66 -13.75 17.35
C LEU A 96 -22.82 -13.54 16.10
N VAL A 97 -23.26 -14.06 14.94
CA VAL A 97 -22.56 -13.91 13.66
C VAL A 97 -22.45 -12.43 13.28
N VAL A 98 -23.53 -11.65 13.41
CA VAL A 98 -23.50 -10.20 13.11
C VAL A 98 -22.53 -9.47 14.05
N LEU A 99 -22.55 -9.79 15.34
CA LEU A 99 -21.64 -9.19 16.32
C LEU A 99 -20.18 -9.54 16.01
N LEU A 100 -19.86 -10.79 15.70
CA LEU A 100 -18.52 -11.23 15.30
C LEU A 100 -18.05 -10.53 14.02
N ALA A 101 -18.89 -10.47 12.99
CA ALA A 101 -18.55 -9.75 11.76
C ALA A 101 -18.28 -8.26 12.00
N SER A 102 -19.10 -7.62 12.85
CA SER A 102 -18.94 -6.21 13.21
C SER A 102 -17.62 -5.96 13.95
N THR A 103 -17.27 -6.81 14.91
CA THR A 103 -16.03 -6.70 15.69
C THR A 103 -14.80 -6.90 14.80
N ILE A 104 -14.81 -7.88 13.90
CA ILE A 104 -13.74 -8.10 12.92
C ILE A 104 -13.58 -6.88 12.01
N SER A 105 -14.68 -6.33 11.49
CA SER A 105 -14.66 -5.14 10.63
C SER A 105 -14.07 -3.92 11.36
N LEU A 106 -14.52 -3.66 12.60
CA LEU A 106 -14.01 -2.58 13.43
C LEU A 106 -12.53 -2.77 13.80
N ALA A 107 -12.12 -4.01 14.12
CA ALA A 107 -10.73 -4.36 14.38
C ALA A 107 -9.86 -4.10 13.15
N ARG A 108 -10.34 -4.41 11.94
CA ARG A 108 -9.64 -4.12 10.69
C ARG A 108 -9.45 -2.62 10.45
N ILE A 109 -10.47 -1.80 10.74
CA ILE A 109 -10.37 -0.33 10.69
C ILE A 109 -9.31 0.17 11.68
N ARG A 110 -9.34 -0.32 12.92
CA ARG A 110 -8.33 0.01 13.94
C ARG A 110 -6.92 -0.40 13.50
N GLY A 111 -6.75 -1.60 12.95
CA GLY A 111 -5.49 -2.12 12.42
C GLY A 111 -4.94 -1.25 11.29
N ARG A 112 -5.78 -0.85 10.33
CA ARG A 112 -5.39 0.08 9.24
C ARG A 112 -4.91 1.42 9.79
N ARG A 113 -5.59 1.99 10.80
CA ARG A 113 -5.14 3.23 11.45
C ARG A 113 -3.83 3.03 12.22
N ALA A 114 -3.65 1.91 12.90
CA ALA A 114 -2.41 1.60 13.60
C ALA A 114 -1.23 1.47 12.62
N ALA A 115 -1.44 0.78 11.49
CA ALA A 115 -0.47 0.68 10.40
C ALA A 115 -0.14 2.06 9.81
N ALA A 116 -1.14 2.90 9.53
CA ALA A 116 -0.92 4.27 9.06
C ALA A 116 -0.08 5.11 10.04
N ARG A 117 -0.32 4.99 11.36
CA ARG A 117 0.51 5.64 12.39
C ARG A 117 1.93 5.08 12.43
N ALA A 118 2.11 3.76 12.30
CA ALA A 118 3.43 3.14 12.26
C ALA A 118 4.21 3.60 11.01
N LEU A 119 3.52 3.72 9.87
CA LEU A 119 4.07 4.24 8.63
C LEU A 119 4.54 5.69 8.81
N LEU A 120 3.71 6.56 9.36
CA LEU A 120 4.10 7.96 9.58
C LEU A 120 5.24 8.10 10.61
N ARG A 121 5.29 7.26 11.65
CA ARG A 121 6.38 7.25 12.65
C ARG A 121 7.74 6.89 12.05
N SER A 122 7.76 6.01 11.05
CA SER A 122 8.99 5.58 10.36
C SER A 122 9.26 6.37 9.07
N ARG A 123 8.50 7.43 8.81
CA ARG A 123 8.61 8.25 7.60
C ARG A 123 9.98 8.88 7.48
N ASP A 124 10.45 9.55 8.51
CA ASP A 124 11.66 10.37 8.41
C ASP A 124 12.91 9.48 8.19
N ALA A 125 12.96 8.32 8.85
CA ALA A 125 14.00 7.31 8.63
C ALA A 125 13.96 6.70 7.21
N ARG A 126 12.77 6.49 6.64
CA ARG A 126 12.64 6.00 5.26
C ARG A 126 12.97 7.07 4.23
N LEU A 127 12.60 8.32 4.49
CA LEU A 127 12.91 9.44 3.60
C LEU A 127 14.41 9.69 3.55
N SER A 128 15.10 9.72 4.69
CA SER A 128 16.56 9.88 4.72
C SER A 128 17.28 8.75 3.99
N HIS A 129 16.84 7.50 4.20
CA HIS A 129 17.41 6.34 3.49
C HIS A 129 17.16 6.40 1.97
N THR A 130 15.95 6.78 1.54
CA THR A 130 15.64 6.89 0.11
C THR A 130 16.37 8.08 -0.53
N GLN A 131 16.52 9.19 0.18
CA GLN A 131 17.29 10.34 -0.28
C GLN A 131 18.77 10.00 -0.44
N TYR A 132 19.34 9.22 0.49
CA TYR A 132 20.70 8.71 0.38
C TYR A 132 20.90 7.91 -0.92
N HIS A 133 20.03 6.92 -1.19
CA HIS A 133 20.12 6.11 -2.41
C HIS A 133 19.91 6.90 -3.70
N ILE A 134 19.01 7.89 -3.68
CA ILE A 134 18.83 8.79 -4.83
C ILE A 134 20.11 9.60 -5.06
N HIS A 135 20.71 10.14 -3.99
CA HIS A 135 21.94 10.92 -4.09
C HIS A 135 23.10 10.06 -4.63
N GLU A 136 23.30 8.86 -4.10
CA GLU A 136 24.30 7.91 -4.58
C GLU A 136 24.06 7.52 -6.06
N SER A 137 22.81 7.23 -6.43
CA SER A 137 22.43 6.88 -7.81
C SER A 137 22.66 8.03 -8.80
N VAL A 138 22.47 9.29 -8.37
CA VAL A 138 22.75 10.47 -9.20
C VAL A 138 24.24 10.60 -9.46
N HIS A 139 25.08 10.44 -8.44
CA HIS A 139 26.54 10.51 -8.62
C HIS A 139 27.02 9.41 -9.55
N SER A 140 26.59 8.17 -9.32
CA SER A 140 26.92 7.03 -10.19
C SER A 140 26.44 7.22 -11.64
N PHE A 141 25.28 7.85 -11.85
CA PHE A 141 24.81 8.20 -13.19
C PHE A 141 25.67 9.26 -13.88
N ILE A 142 26.08 10.31 -13.15
CA ILE A 142 26.95 11.37 -13.67
C ILE A 142 28.32 10.79 -14.03
N ASP A 143 28.93 10.00 -13.15
CA ASP A 143 30.22 9.35 -13.37
C ASP A 143 30.16 8.44 -14.61
N ALA A 144 29.11 7.63 -14.75
CA ALA A 144 28.92 6.78 -15.91
C ALA A 144 28.76 7.58 -17.23
N ARG A 145 28.13 8.77 -17.19
CA ARG A 145 28.01 9.64 -18.37
C ARG A 145 29.34 10.31 -18.72
N VAL A 146 30.14 10.68 -17.72
CA VAL A 146 31.51 11.17 -17.91
C VAL A 146 32.40 10.08 -18.52
N ASP A 147 32.31 8.84 -18.05
CA ASP A 147 33.05 7.70 -18.62
C ASP A 147 32.67 7.42 -20.08
N VAL A 148 31.38 7.51 -20.42
CA VAL A 148 30.91 7.43 -21.82
C VAL A 148 31.53 8.54 -22.68
N ALA A 149 31.68 9.76 -22.15
CA ALA A 149 32.30 10.86 -22.88
C ALA A 149 33.82 10.66 -23.04
N ASN A 150 34.51 10.23 -21.98
CA ASN A 150 35.95 9.98 -21.99
C ASN A 150 36.32 8.82 -22.95
N THR A 151 35.50 7.79 -23.03
CA THR A 151 35.69 6.67 -23.97
C THR A 151 35.45 7.04 -25.44
N ARG A 152 34.91 8.23 -25.76
CA ARG A 152 34.76 8.71 -27.15
C ARG A 152 36.01 9.39 -27.68
N GLN A 153 36.90 9.87 -26.81
CA GLN A 153 38.15 10.49 -27.26
C GLN A 153 39.19 9.40 -27.54
N PRO A 154 39.83 9.38 -28.73
CA PRO A 154 40.98 8.51 -28.94
C PRO A 154 42.10 8.99 -28.02
N VAL A 155 42.62 8.11 -27.18
CA VAL A 155 43.86 8.37 -26.45
C VAL A 155 44.95 8.54 -27.50
N SER A 156 45.39 9.79 -27.71
CA SER A 156 46.57 10.06 -28.53
C SER A 156 47.76 9.63 -27.70
N ALA A 157 48.43 8.57 -28.13
CA ALA A 157 49.69 8.10 -27.56
C ALA A 157 50.84 9.05 -27.92
#